data_AF-A0A6J1YK82-F1
#
_entry.id   AF-A0A6J1YK82-F1
#
_cell.length_a   1.000
_cell.length_b   1.000
_cell.length_c   1.000
_cell.angle_alpha   90.00
_cell.angle_beta   90.00
_cell.angle_gamma   90.00
#
_symmetry.space_group_name_H-M   'P 1'
#
loop_
_entity.id
_entity.type
_entity.pdbx_description
1 polymer ?
#
loop_
_entity_poly.entity_id
_entity_poly.type
_entity_poly.pdbx_seq_one_letter_code
_entity_poly.pdbx_strand_id
1 'polypeptide(L)'
;MDQSLCLLLPFFLGLLHRGLGGPLEVEPPDPVVAVSLGGSRQLTCRLACAGNRAPSVQWRGLDTSLGAVRSDAGRSVLTVHNASLSAAGPRVCVGSCGDLTFQRTVQLLVFAFPAQLTVSPVALVAKQDREVACTAHNVTPVSPEALSLSLLLGDRELEGVQALGRDVEEEPQQGEDLLFRSAKMAAVEKRRPAVAPAASFPDSGRPAVSRTAAATESEEDFLRQVGVTEMLRAALLKVLEARPEEPIAFLAHYFENMGLRSPANGGAGEPPGQLLLQQQRLGRALWHLRLAHHSQRTAFNNNVGVAYECLSASGRKKKPGLDGRTYSELLKRICRDGEAPEEVVAPLLHKIQCRDHEAVPLDVFRAGMLTCFVLLEFVARAGALYQLLEDPTLAVADRRVGQAVLDTLEGALQASDGAAVPACFLEAGSRLGPDSLALAMDRALVARRPSSPMTREEFLEKAAALFIAKVKPVG
;
A
#
# COMPACT_ATOMS: atom_id res chain seq x y z
N MET A 1 47.91 -47.22 26.45
CA MET A 1 48.77 -46.22 27.13
C MET A 1 49.43 -45.38 26.04
N ASP A 2 49.14 -44.12 25.81
CA ASP A 2 48.35 -43.11 26.53
C ASP A 2 47.98 -42.04 25.48
N GLN A 3 46.72 -41.77 25.14
CA GLN A 3 45.81 -40.83 25.82
C GLN A 3 46.37 -39.46 26.23
N SER A 4 47.60 -39.09 25.84
CA SER A 4 48.23 -37.84 26.27
C SER A 4 48.60 -36.85 25.17
N LEU A 5 48.20 -37.07 23.90
CA LEU A 5 48.52 -36.15 22.80
C LEU A 5 47.32 -35.60 21.99
N CYS A 6 46.08 -35.79 22.45
CA CYS A 6 44.89 -35.18 21.84
C CYS A 6 44.26 -34.06 22.69
N LEU A 7 44.89 -33.65 23.80
CA LEU A 7 44.35 -32.61 24.70
C LEU A 7 45.06 -31.26 24.61
N LEU A 8 45.99 -31.05 23.67
CA LEU A 8 46.68 -29.77 23.51
C LEU A 8 46.29 -28.97 22.25
N LEU A 9 45.34 -29.45 21.45
CA LEU A 9 44.76 -28.67 20.34
C LEU A 9 43.41 -27.98 20.60
N PRO A 10 42.59 -28.32 21.63
CA PRO A 10 41.45 -27.49 21.96
C PRO A 10 41.82 -26.33 22.91
N PHE A 11 43.00 -26.33 23.54
CA PHE A 11 43.38 -25.28 24.48
C PHE A 11 43.90 -24.00 23.80
N PHE A 12 44.46 -24.10 22.59
CA PHE A 12 44.93 -22.93 21.82
C PHE A 12 43.89 -22.35 20.85
N LEU A 13 42.76 -23.04 20.62
CA LEU A 13 41.58 -22.48 19.95
C LEU A 13 40.55 -21.91 20.93
N GLY A 14 40.80 -22.01 22.24
CA GLY A 14 39.97 -21.42 23.31
C GLY A 14 40.31 -19.98 23.69
N LEU A 15 41.34 -19.36 23.11
CA LEU A 15 41.83 -18.03 23.49
C LEU A 15 42.08 -17.06 22.32
N LEU A 16 41.51 -17.36 21.15
CA LEU A 16 41.32 -16.36 20.10
C LEU A 16 39.97 -15.65 20.33
N HIS A 17 40.01 -14.70 21.25
CA HIS A 17 39.17 -13.51 21.33
C HIS A 17 37.88 -13.56 20.47
N ARG A 18 36.81 -14.13 21.06
CA ARG A 18 35.46 -13.64 20.79
C ARG A 18 35.49 -12.14 21.10
N GLY A 19 35.55 -11.31 20.07
CA GLY A 19 35.34 -9.87 20.20
C GLY A 19 34.00 -9.66 20.91
N LEU A 20 34.06 -9.24 22.18
CA LEU A 20 32.92 -9.14 23.08
C LEU A 20 32.03 -7.95 22.70
N GLY A 21 31.06 -8.17 21.84
CA GLY A 21 29.75 -7.51 21.89
C GLY A 21 28.72 -8.59 22.17
N GLY A 22 27.85 -8.40 23.18
CA GLY A 22 26.73 -9.32 23.39
C GLY A 22 25.76 -9.28 22.20
N PRO A 23 25.00 -10.36 21.91
CA PRO A 23 24.00 -10.33 20.84
C PRO A 23 22.96 -9.25 21.13
N LEU A 24 22.48 -8.58 20.08
CA LEU A 24 21.33 -7.67 20.18
C LEU A 24 20.08 -8.48 20.55
N GLU A 25 19.51 -8.22 21.72
CA GLU A 25 18.36 -8.93 22.25
C GLU A 25 17.09 -8.11 22.08
N VAL A 26 16.00 -8.76 21.71
CA VAL A 26 14.65 -8.16 21.64
C VAL A 26 13.72 -8.97 22.54
N GLU A 27 12.98 -8.28 23.39
CA GLU A 27 11.95 -8.83 24.26
C GLU A 27 10.57 -8.29 23.83
N PRO A 28 9.57 -9.16 23.58
CA PRO A 28 9.66 -10.63 23.56
C PRO A 28 10.55 -11.15 22.40
N PRO A 29 11.15 -12.34 22.56
CA PRO A 29 12.10 -12.91 21.58
C PRO A 29 11.43 -13.50 20.34
N ASP A 30 10.11 -13.67 20.38
CA ASP A 30 9.33 -14.25 19.30
C ASP A 30 9.49 -13.45 17.99
N PRO A 31 9.68 -14.12 16.84
CA PRO A 31 9.82 -13.44 15.55
C PRO A 31 8.51 -12.78 15.10
N VAL A 32 7.37 -13.21 15.65
CA VAL A 32 6.05 -12.66 15.41
C VAL A 32 5.40 -12.32 16.75
N VAL A 33 4.99 -11.08 16.93
CA VAL A 33 4.34 -10.60 18.15
C VAL A 33 2.92 -10.17 17.80
N ALA A 34 1.93 -10.80 18.42
CA ALA A 34 0.53 -10.45 18.22
C ALA A 34 0.07 -9.35 19.19
N VAL A 35 -0.73 -8.42 18.69
CA VAL A 35 -1.44 -7.40 19.48
C VAL A 35 -2.89 -7.29 18.99
N SER A 36 -3.84 -7.18 19.91
CA SER A 36 -5.24 -6.98 19.53
C SER A 36 -5.42 -5.57 18.96
N LEU A 37 -6.39 -5.40 18.05
CA LEU A 37 -6.85 -4.09 17.61
C LEU A 37 -7.26 -3.25 18.83
N GLY A 38 -6.83 -1.99 18.89
CA GLY A 38 -6.99 -1.08 20.03
C GLY A 38 -6.12 -1.43 21.25
N GLY A 39 -5.36 -2.53 21.20
CA GLY A 39 -4.48 -2.97 22.28
C GLY A 39 -3.18 -2.16 22.38
N SER A 40 -2.37 -2.46 23.40
CA SER A 40 -1.03 -1.90 23.56
C SER A 40 0.02 -3.00 23.69
N ARG A 41 1.20 -2.77 23.12
CA ARG A 41 2.32 -3.71 23.19
C ARG A 41 3.65 -2.95 23.25
N GLN A 42 4.59 -3.50 24.01
CA GLN A 42 5.94 -2.95 24.17
C GLN A 42 6.97 -3.95 23.64
N LEU A 43 7.92 -3.46 22.85
CA LEU A 43 9.07 -4.21 22.37
C LEU A 43 10.34 -3.56 22.94
N THR A 44 11.14 -4.32 23.67
CA THR A 44 12.36 -3.81 24.30
C THR A 44 13.56 -4.39 23.58
N CYS A 45 14.42 -3.53 23.06
CA CYS A 45 15.68 -3.93 22.47
C CYS A 45 16.84 -3.57 23.39
N ARG A 46 17.78 -4.50 23.59
CA ARG A 46 18.94 -4.34 24.46
C ARG A 46 20.21 -4.73 23.73
N LEU A 47 21.28 -3.96 23.94
CA LEU A 47 22.61 -4.22 23.43
C LEU A 47 23.63 -4.11 24.56
N ALA A 48 24.31 -5.21 24.85
CA ALA A 48 25.48 -5.20 25.73
C ALA A 48 26.75 -4.94 24.91
N CYS A 49 27.49 -3.88 25.23
CA CYS A 49 28.75 -3.53 24.58
C CYS A 49 29.89 -3.65 25.60
N ALA A 50 30.96 -4.38 25.28
CA ALA A 50 32.08 -4.52 26.22
C ALA A 50 33.05 -3.33 26.15
N GLY A 51 33.63 -2.99 27.30
CA GLY A 51 34.57 -1.88 27.46
C GLY A 51 33.88 -0.52 27.64
N ASN A 52 34.65 0.56 27.60
CA ASN A 52 34.19 1.94 27.78
C ASN A 52 33.47 2.54 26.55
N ARG A 53 32.94 1.70 25.65
CA ARG A 53 32.29 2.13 24.40
C ARG A 53 30.81 2.35 24.66
N ALA A 54 30.26 3.46 24.16
CA ALA A 54 28.84 3.76 24.30
C ALA A 54 28.01 2.94 23.28
N PRO A 55 27.10 2.04 23.73
CA PRO A 55 26.18 1.36 22.83
C PRO A 55 25.08 2.32 22.35
N SER A 56 24.73 2.24 21.06
CA SER A 56 23.56 2.91 20.51
C SER A 56 22.52 1.87 20.07
N VAL A 57 21.24 2.11 20.36
CA VAL A 57 20.14 1.22 19.99
C VAL A 57 18.99 2.06 19.44
N GLN A 58 18.48 1.68 18.27
CA GLN A 58 17.44 2.40 17.56
C GLN A 58 16.42 1.44 16.95
N TRP A 59 15.15 1.83 17.00
CA TRP A 59 14.08 1.15 16.28
C TRP A 59 13.84 1.82 14.93
N ARG A 60 13.68 1.01 13.89
CA ARG A 60 13.31 1.42 12.53
C ARG A 60 12.06 0.67 12.09
N GLY A 61 11.11 1.40 11.51
CA GLY A 61 9.95 0.84 10.83
C GLY A 61 10.23 0.95 9.34
N LEU A 62 10.17 -0.16 8.62
CA LEU A 62 10.38 -0.10 7.17
C LEU A 62 9.18 0.57 6.47
N ASP A 63 7.95 0.34 6.98
CA ASP A 63 6.71 0.76 6.31
C ASP A 63 5.55 1.18 7.26
N THR A 64 5.82 1.45 8.54
CA THR A 64 4.77 1.67 9.56
C THR A 64 5.14 2.76 10.56
N SER A 65 4.13 3.49 11.08
CA SER A 65 4.33 4.42 12.20
C SER A 65 4.96 3.65 13.36
N LEU A 66 6.14 4.10 13.80
CA LEU A 66 6.92 3.41 14.84
C LEU A 66 6.15 3.34 16.16
N GLY A 67 5.30 4.32 16.47
CA GLY A 67 4.76 4.51 17.81
C GLY A 67 5.75 5.30 18.65
N ALA A 68 5.62 5.24 19.98
CA ALA A 68 6.48 5.99 20.88
C ALA A 68 7.79 5.22 21.14
N VAL A 69 8.93 5.81 20.79
CA VAL A 69 10.27 5.26 21.06
C VAL A 69 10.88 5.98 22.24
N ARG A 70 11.38 5.23 23.22
CA ARG A 70 12.21 5.73 24.31
C ARG A 70 13.56 5.04 24.27
N SER A 71 14.64 5.80 24.08
CA SER A 71 15.98 5.26 23.97
C SER A 71 16.86 5.75 25.11
N ASP A 72 17.50 4.80 25.78
CA ASP A 72 18.53 4.96 26.80
C ASP A 72 19.85 4.32 26.30
N ALA A 73 20.95 4.49 27.04
CA ALA A 73 22.22 3.84 26.71
C ALA A 73 22.06 2.31 26.65
N GLY A 74 22.25 1.71 25.47
CA GLY A 74 22.18 0.26 25.27
C GLY A 74 20.78 -0.34 25.38
N ARG A 75 19.72 0.47 25.49
CA ARG A 75 18.33 -0.01 25.62
C ARG A 75 17.39 0.91 24.85
N SER A 76 16.56 0.36 23.97
CA SER A 76 15.51 1.12 23.29
C SER A 76 14.17 0.41 23.36
N VAL A 77 13.15 1.13 23.80
CA VAL A 77 11.79 0.63 24.02
C VAL A 77 10.87 1.23 22.97
N LEU A 78 10.24 0.37 22.19
CA LEU A 78 9.18 0.70 21.24
C LEU A 78 7.83 0.41 21.88
N THR A 79 6.95 1.40 21.94
CA THR A 79 5.61 1.26 22.51
C THR A 79 4.54 1.56 21.47
N VAL A 80 3.72 0.55 21.18
CA VAL A 80 2.54 0.66 20.33
C VAL A 80 1.34 0.80 21.26
N HIS A 81 0.61 1.91 21.14
CA HIS A 81 -0.61 2.17 21.88
C HIS A 81 -1.79 2.27 20.92
N ASN A 82 -2.96 1.80 21.36
CA ASN A 82 -4.19 1.81 20.58
C ASN A 82 -3.97 1.26 19.15
N ALA A 83 -3.51 0.01 19.07
CA ALA A 83 -3.01 -0.58 17.83
C ALA A 83 -4.08 -0.60 16.72
N SER A 84 -3.84 0.13 15.64
CA SER A 84 -4.62 0.09 14.41
C SER A 84 -4.11 -1.00 13.46
N LEU A 85 -4.84 -1.29 12.38
CA LEU A 85 -4.37 -2.20 11.32
C LEU A 85 -3.04 -1.74 10.69
N SER A 86 -2.82 -0.42 10.64
CA SER A 86 -1.59 0.19 10.14
C SER A 86 -0.38 0.02 11.08
N ALA A 87 -0.58 -0.42 12.33
CA ALA A 87 0.52 -0.77 13.21
C ALA A 87 1.19 -2.11 12.83
N ALA A 88 0.50 -2.97 12.07
CA ALA A 88 1.00 -4.28 11.64
C ALA A 88 2.14 -4.13 10.62
N GLY A 89 3.23 -4.87 10.81
CA GLY A 89 4.39 -4.79 9.92
C GLY A 89 5.72 -5.12 10.60
N PRO A 90 6.81 -5.14 9.81
CA PRO A 90 8.14 -5.43 10.33
C PRO A 90 8.70 -4.25 11.13
N ARG A 91 9.24 -4.56 12.32
CA ARG A 91 10.00 -3.63 13.17
C ARG A 91 11.42 -4.12 13.28
N VAL A 92 12.38 -3.26 13.00
CA VAL A 92 13.81 -3.59 13.02
C VAL A 92 14.48 -2.84 14.15
N CYS A 93 15.03 -3.57 15.12
CA CYS A 93 15.98 -2.99 16.05
C CYS A 93 17.38 -3.05 15.47
N VAL A 94 18.10 -1.93 15.48
CA VAL A 94 19.49 -1.81 15.09
C VAL A 94 20.30 -1.35 16.30
N GLY A 95 21.34 -2.11 16.63
CA GLY A 95 22.27 -1.76 17.70
C GLY A 95 23.68 -1.57 17.16
N SER A 96 24.40 -0.55 17.62
CA SER A 96 25.80 -0.32 17.28
C SER A 96 26.69 -0.28 18.53
N CYS A 97 27.83 -0.95 18.47
CA CYS A 97 28.84 -1.00 19.52
C CYS A 97 30.23 -0.79 18.89
N GLY A 98 30.70 0.47 18.87
CA GLY A 98 31.86 0.85 18.04
C GLY A 98 31.55 0.64 16.55
N ASP A 99 32.42 -0.09 15.85
CA ASP A 99 32.30 -0.37 14.42
C ASP A 99 31.38 -1.58 14.11
N LEU A 100 30.91 -2.29 15.14
CA LEU A 100 30.02 -3.43 14.96
C LEU A 100 28.57 -2.99 14.97
N THR A 101 27.81 -3.44 13.98
CA THR A 101 26.36 -3.24 13.88
C THR A 101 25.65 -4.58 13.95
N PHE A 102 24.55 -4.60 14.70
CA PHE A 102 23.69 -5.75 14.90
C PHE A 102 22.26 -5.35 14.54
N GLN A 103 21.48 -6.30 14.05
CA GLN A 103 20.07 -6.04 13.77
C GLN A 103 19.20 -7.24 14.13
N ARG A 104 17.96 -6.95 14.53
CA ARG A 104 16.93 -7.95 14.79
C ARG A 104 15.58 -7.46 14.30
N THR A 105 14.88 -8.31 13.58
CA THR A 105 13.56 -8.00 13.00
C THR A 105 12.48 -8.76 13.75
N VAL A 106 11.39 -8.09 14.07
CA VAL A 106 10.18 -8.66 14.66
C VAL A 106 8.97 -8.23 13.84
N GLN A 107 8.09 -9.18 13.52
CA GLN A 107 6.85 -8.93 12.80
C GLN A 107 5.73 -8.63 13.80
N LEU A 108 5.19 -7.41 13.78
CA LEU A 108 4.01 -7.08 14.58
C LEU A 108 2.76 -7.49 13.80
N LEU A 109 1.95 -8.39 14.38
CA LEU A 109 0.66 -8.83 13.83
C LEU A 109 -0.46 -8.18 14.64
N VAL A 110 -1.37 -7.49 13.95
CA VAL A 110 -2.57 -6.92 14.57
C VAL A 110 -3.75 -7.83 14.24
N PHE A 111 -4.46 -8.29 15.26
CA PHE A 111 -5.64 -9.17 15.10
C PHE A 111 -6.89 -8.56 15.74
N ALA A 112 -8.05 -8.92 15.21
CA ALA A 112 -9.35 -8.66 15.81
C ALA A 112 -10.16 -9.96 15.76
N PHE A 113 -10.60 -10.43 16.92
CA PHE A 113 -11.58 -11.52 16.99
C PHE A 113 -12.96 -11.00 16.58
N PRO A 114 -13.80 -11.85 15.96
CA PRO A 114 -15.13 -11.43 15.55
C PRO A 114 -15.96 -11.05 16.77
N ALA A 115 -16.44 -9.82 16.81
CA ALA A 115 -17.35 -9.35 17.86
C ALA A 115 -18.77 -9.91 17.68
N GLN A 116 -19.12 -10.32 16.46
CA GLN A 116 -20.44 -10.83 16.11
C GLN A 116 -20.33 -11.95 15.06
N LEU A 117 -21.15 -12.98 15.24
CA LEU A 117 -21.41 -14.03 14.26
C LEU A 117 -22.88 -13.96 13.83
N THR A 118 -23.15 -13.93 12.53
CA THR A 118 -24.51 -14.00 11.99
C THR A 118 -24.70 -15.29 11.21
N VAL A 119 -25.77 -16.02 11.52
CA VAL A 119 -26.13 -17.26 10.84
C VAL A 119 -27.40 -17.05 10.04
N SER A 120 -27.42 -17.52 8.79
CA SER A 120 -28.57 -17.47 7.90
C SER A 120 -28.79 -18.83 7.22
N PRO A 121 -30.00 -19.41 7.29
CA PRO A 121 -31.14 -18.95 8.06
C PRO A 121 -30.92 -19.11 9.57
N VAL A 122 -31.59 -18.29 10.39
CA VAL A 122 -31.45 -18.30 11.86
C VAL A 122 -31.94 -19.62 12.48
N ALA A 123 -32.91 -20.27 11.83
CA ALA A 123 -33.40 -21.59 12.19
C ALA A 123 -33.58 -22.42 10.93
N LEU A 124 -33.19 -23.70 11.00
CA LEU A 124 -33.32 -24.65 9.91
C LEU A 124 -34.70 -25.30 9.93
N VAL A 125 -35.39 -25.26 8.79
CA VAL A 125 -36.64 -25.99 8.55
C VAL A 125 -36.34 -27.26 7.77
N ALA A 126 -36.69 -28.40 8.37
CA ALA A 126 -36.43 -29.71 7.79
C ALA A 126 -36.99 -29.82 6.35
N LYS A 127 -36.16 -30.33 5.43
CA LYS A 127 -36.47 -30.53 4.00
C LYS A 127 -36.60 -29.27 3.14
N GLN A 128 -36.58 -28.06 3.72
CA GLN A 128 -36.62 -26.80 2.99
C GLN A 128 -35.23 -26.18 2.85
N ASP A 129 -34.52 -26.04 3.97
CA ASP A 129 -33.22 -25.40 3.98
C ASP A 129 -32.13 -26.40 3.59
N ARG A 130 -31.36 -26.05 2.56
CA ARG A 130 -30.26 -26.87 2.03
C ARG A 130 -28.91 -26.21 2.21
N GLU A 131 -28.90 -24.96 2.66
CA GLU A 131 -27.72 -24.12 2.81
C GLU A 131 -27.73 -23.40 4.15
N VAL A 132 -26.58 -23.36 4.82
CA VAL A 132 -26.34 -22.52 5.99
C VAL A 132 -25.16 -21.61 5.70
N ALA A 133 -25.33 -20.33 5.96
CA ALA A 133 -24.28 -19.33 5.91
C ALA A 133 -23.94 -18.87 7.33
N CYS A 134 -22.65 -18.81 7.65
CA CYS A 134 -22.12 -18.19 8.86
C CYS A 134 -21.18 -17.06 8.46
N THR A 135 -21.41 -15.86 8.99
CA THR A 135 -20.57 -14.69 8.76
C THR A 135 -19.95 -14.22 10.06
N ALA A 136 -18.63 -14.15 10.09
CA ALA A 136 -17.85 -13.54 11.16
C ALA A 136 -17.55 -12.09 10.80
N HIS A 137 -18.07 -11.16 11.61
CA HIS A 137 -17.94 -9.72 11.40
C HIS A 137 -16.72 -9.15 12.10
N ASN A 138 -16.12 -8.11 11.52
CA ASN A 138 -15.04 -7.34 12.12
C ASN A 138 -13.80 -8.18 12.51
N VAL A 139 -13.44 -9.14 11.67
CA VAL A 139 -12.37 -10.10 11.95
C VAL A 139 -11.13 -9.83 11.10
N THR A 140 -9.95 -9.99 11.70
CA THR A 140 -8.67 -9.94 10.99
C THR A 140 -7.60 -10.73 11.77
N PRO A 141 -6.66 -11.40 11.10
CA PRO A 141 -6.60 -11.65 9.67
C PRO A 141 -7.63 -12.69 9.20
N VAL A 142 -8.05 -12.59 7.93
CA VAL A 142 -9.02 -13.51 7.29
C VAL A 142 -8.34 -14.61 6.47
N SER A 143 -7.04 -14.83 6.65
CA SER A 143 -6.35 -15.94 5.98
C SER A 143 -6.86 -17.29 6.53
N PRO A 144 -6.88 -18.35 5.71
CA PRO A 144 -7.30 -19.69 6.15
C PRO A 144 -6.39 -20.28 7.23
N GLU A 145 -5.14 -19.83 7.32
CA GLU A 145 -4.18 -20.24 8.36
C GLU A 145 -4.49 -19.64 9.73
N ALA A 146 -5.21 -18.50 9.77
CA ALA A 146 -5.47 -17.76 11.00
C ALA A 146 -6.93 -17.79 11.45
N LEU A 147 -7.89 -17.95 10.51
CA LEU A 147 -9.31 -18.04 10.82
C LEU A 147 -9.95 -19.24 10.11
N SER A 148 -10.47 -20.17 10.89
CA SER A 148 -11.32 -21.27 10.47
C SER A 148 -12.74 -21.10 11.03
N LEU A 149 -13.73 -21.50 10.24
CA LEU A 149 -15.12 -21.61 10.66
C LEU A 149 -15.52 -23.07 10.45
N SER A 150 -16.28 -23.63 11.39
CA SER A 150 -16.73 -25.02 11.37
C SER A 150 -18.22 -25.10 11.72
N LEU A 151 -18.96 -25.97 11.04
CA LEU A 151 -20.37 -26.24 11.33
C LEU A 151 -20.45 -27.48 12.23
N LEU A 152 -21.08 -27.34 13.40
CA LEU A 152 -21.15 -28.39 14.41
C LEU A 152 -22.59 -28.94 14.53
N LEU A 153 -22.70 -30.25 14.75
CA LEU A 153 -23.91 -30.93 15.22
C LEU A 153 -23.65 -31.46 16.63
N GLY A 154 -24.15 -30.74 17.64
CA GLY A 154 -23.70 -30.92 19.03
C GLY A 154 -22.24 -30.49 19.15
N ASP A 155 -21.38 -31.37 19.68
CA ASP A 155 -19.95 -31.11 19.88
C ASP A 155 -19.06 -31.67 18.75
N ARG A 156 -19.65 -32.12 17.64
CA ARG A 156 -18.92 -32.75 16.53
C ARG A 156 -19.09 -31.96 15.23
N GLU A 157 -18.02 -31.83 14.46
CA GLU A 157 -18.08 -31.27 13.11
C GLU A 157 -18.98 -32.10 12.20
N LEU A 158 -19.84 -31.43 11.44
CA LEU A 158 -20.83 -32.06 10.58
C LEU A 158 -20.16 -32.62 9.31
N GLU A 159 -20.22 -33.94 9.14
CA GLU A 159 -19.68 -34.63 7.96
C GLU A 159 -20.63 -34.54 6.74
N GLY A 160 -20.07 -34.55 5.52
CA GLY A 160 -20.85 -34.57 4.27
C GLY A 160 -21.25 -33.20 3.70
N VAL A 161 -20.75 -32.12 4.31
CA VAL A 161 -21.00 -30.73 3.91
C VAL A 161 -19.96 -30.28 2.88
N GLN A 162 -20.40 -29.64 1.79
CA GLN A 162 -19.50 -29.00 0.84
C GLN A 162 -19.49 -27.48 1.08
N ALA A 163 -18.32 -26.92 1.40
CA ALA A 163 -18.15 -25.47 1.51
C ALA A 163 -18.27 -24.84 0.11
N LEU A 164 -19.27 -23.99 -0.08
CA LEU A 164 -19.59 -23.37 -1.37
C LEU A 164 -18.64 -22.22 -1.76
N GLY A 165 -17.81 -21.76 -0.84
CA GLY A 165 -16.87 -20.67 -1.04
C GLY A 165 -16.67 -19.88 0.24
N ARG A 166 -15.50 -19.24 0.35
CA ARG A 166 -15.23 -18.24 1.37
C ARG A 166 -15.29 -16.88 0.71
N ASP A 167 -16.38 -16.16 0.93
CA ASP A 167 -16.50 -14.79 0.46
C ASP A 167 -15.92 -13.88 1.54
N VAL A 168 -14.91 -13.09 1.16
CA VAL A 168 -14.39 -12.01 1.98
C VAL A 168 -15.04 -10.74 1.46
N GLU A 169 -16.08 -10.29 2.14
CA GLU A 169 -16.71 -9.00 1.85
C GLU A 169 -15.98 -7.93 2.67
N GLU A 170 -15.43 -6.92 1.99
CA GLU A 170 -14.92 -5.72 2.64
C GLU A 170 -16.13 -4.81 2.89
N GLU A 171 -16.52 -4.66 4.15
CA GLU A 171 -17.64 -3.80 4.54
C GLU A 171 -17.12 -2.37 4.78
N PRO A 172 -17.48 -1.37 3.95
CA PRO A 172 -17.19 0.03 4.25
C PRO A 172 -18.23 0.54 5.26
N GLN A 173 -17.83 0.76 6.51
CA GLN A 173 -18.67 1.48 7.48
C GLN A 173 -18.09 2.87 7.77
N GLN A 174 -18.99 3.83 7.98
CA GLN A 174 -18.69 5.23 8.29
C GLN A 174 -17.99 5.32 9.65
N GLY A 175 -16.78 5.87 9.64
CA GLY A 175 -15.99 6.16 10.85
C GLY A 175 -14.61 5.50 10.81
N GLU A 176 -13.62 6.30 10.40
CA GLU A 176 -12.18 6.16 10.66
C GLU A 176 -11.54 4.75 10.56
N ASP A 177 -10.83 4.52 9.45
CA ASP A 177 -9.59 3.71 9.35
C ASP A 177 -9.62 2.24 9.80
N LEU A 178 -10.79 1.64 9.99
CA LEU A 178 -10.92 0.22 10.29
C LEU A 178 -11.53 -0.51 9.10
N LEU A 179 -10.66 -0.99 8.20
CA LEU A 179 -11.02 -1.95 7.15
C LEU A 179 -11.35 -3.29 7.80
N PHE A 180 -12.59 -3.42 8.25
CA PHE A 180 -13.10 -4.68 8.75
C PHE A 180 -13.48 -5.59 7.58
N ARG A 181 -13.10 -6.85 7.71
CA ARG A 181 -13.43 -7.90 6.74
C ARG A 181 -14.45 -8.82 7.37
N SER A 182 -15.48 -9.12 6.59
CA SER A 182 -16.44 -10.16 6.93
C SER A 182 -16.02 -11.45 6.26
N ALA A 183 -15.83 -12.51 7.05
CA ALA A 183 -15.54 -13.83 6.52
C ALA A 183 -16.84 -14.64 6.52
N LYS A 184 -17.33 -14.97 5.33
CA LYS A 184 -18.54 -15.78 5.15
C LYS A 184 -18.17 -17.19 4.74
N MET A 185 -18.82 -18.18 5.34
CA MET A 185 -18.78 -19.57 4.90
C MET A 185 -20.21 -20.02 4.60
N ALA A 186 -20.43 -20.55 3.41
CA ALA A 186 -21.67 -21.20 3.02
C ALA A 186 -21.44 -22.72 2.88
N ALA A 187 -22.40 -23.50 3.37
CA ALA A 187 -22.33 -24.95 3.46
C ALA A 187 -23.60 -25.56 2.84
N VAL A 188 -23.46 -26.50 1.90
CA VAL A 188 -24.60 -27.17 1.23
C VAL A 188 -24.59 -28.69 1.40
N GLU A 189 -25.78 -29.29 1.54
CA GLU A 189 -26.00 -30.74 1.50
C GLU A 189 -26.18 -31.25 0.05
N LYS A 190 -25.45 -32.29 -0.36
CA LYS A 190 -25.41 -32.77 -1.76
C LYS A 190 -26.46 -33.86 -2.04
N ARG A 191 -27.51 -33.54 -2.83
CA ARG A 191 -28.43 -34.56 -3.42
C ARG A 191 -28.83 -34.24 -4.88
N ARG A 192 -28.93 -35.29 -5.72
CA ARG A 192 -29.32 -35.26 -7.16
C ARG A 192 -30.73 -34.67 -7.37
N PRO A 193 -30.99 -33.91 -8.46
CA PRO A 193 -32.31 -33.28 -8.69
C PRO A 193 -33.29 -34.12 -9.52
N ALA A 194 -34.58 -33.97 -9.22
CA ALA A 194 -35.73 -34.38 -10.04
C ALA A 194 -36.66 -33.17 -10.29
N VAL A 195 -37.47 -33.24 -11.34
CA VAL A 195 -37.98 -32.15 -12.20
C VAL A 195 -39.44 -31.73 -11.94
N ALA A 196 -39.69 -30.39 -11.91
CA ALA A 196 -40.86 -29.55 -12.31
C ALA A 196 -42.27 -29.76 -11.68
N PRO A 197 -43.30 -28.88 -11.91
CA PRO A 197 -43.36 -27.57 -12.61
C PRO A 197 -44.07 -26.41 -11.83
N ALA A 198 -44.27 -25.30 -12.56
CA ALA A 198 -44.65 -23.93 -12.18
C ALA A 198 -46.16 -23.64 -12.02
N ALA A 199 -46.47 -22.52 -11.35
CA ALA A 199 -47.73 -21.77 -11.49
C ALA A 199 -47.54 -20.27 -11.12
N SER A 200 -48.44 -19.44 -11.65
CA SER A 200 -48.37 -18.00 -11.93
C SER A 200 -49.01 -17.04 -10.90
N PHE A 201 -48.57 -15.76 -10.96
CA PHE A 201 -49.09 -14.40 -10.56
C PHE A 201 -50.58 -14.19 -10.15
N PRO A 202 -51.05 -13.02 -9.59
CA PRO A 202 -50.39 -11.69 -9.36
C PRO A 202 -50.73 -10.90 -8.03
N ASP A 203 -49.96 -9.81 -7.84
CA ASP A 203 -50.26 -8.40 -7.43
C ASP A 203 -51.21 -8.02 -6.27
N SER A 204 -50.74 -7.15 -5.35
CA SER A 204 -51.35 -5.83 -4.97
C SER A 204 -50.79 -5.24 -3.65
N GLY A 205 -50.56 -3.91 -3.65
CA GLY A 205 -50.84 -3.04 -2.49
C GLY A 205 -49.67 -2.43 -1.68
N ARG A 206 -49.19 -1.24 -2.08
CA ARG A 206 -48.50 -0.28 -1.19
C ARG A 206 -49.51 0.49 -0.32
N PRO A 207 -49.15 0.91 0.90
CA PRO A 207 -49.66 2.14 1.48
C PRO A 207 -48.57 3.22 1.53
N ALA A 208 -48.94 4.41 1.05
CA ALA A 208 -48.18 5.65 1.19
C ALA A 208 -48.33 6.18 2.62
N VAL A 209 -47.22 6.58 3.24
CA VAL A 209 -47.23 7.30 4.52
C VAL A 209 -47.08 8.79 4.24
N SER A 210 -48.11 9.52 4.66
CA SER A 210 -48.28 10.96 4.59
C SER A 210 -47.23 11.68 5.44
N ARG A 211 -46.55 12.66 4.84
CA ARG A 211 -45.73 13.66 5.55
C ARG A 211 -46.63 14.61 6.32
N THR A 212 -46.31 14.87 7.59
CA THR A 212 -46.86 16.01 8.32
C THR A 212 -45.76 16.73 9.11
N ALA A 213 -45.92 18.06 9.15
CA ALA A 213 -45.29 19.06 10.01
C ALA A 213 -43.81 19.39 9.77
N ALA A 214 -43.60 20.45 8.99
CA ALA A 214 -42.39 21.26 9.02
C ALA A 214 -42.30 21.97 10.38
N ALA A 215 -41.42 21.46 11.24
CA ALA A 215 -40.80 22.29 12.28
C ALA A 215 -39.78 23.20 11.59
N THR A 216 -39.67 24.44 12.03
CA THR A 216 -38.57 25.32 11.65
C THR A 216 -37.28 24.71 12.18
N GLU A 217 -36.61 23.90 11.36
CA GLU A 217 -35.29 23.34 11.67
C GLU A 217 -34.33 24.51 11.92
N SER A 218 -33.58 24.46 13.03
CA SER A 218 -32.53 25.45 13.30
C SER A 218 -31.42 25.32 12.24
N GLU A 219 -30.69 26.39 11.94
CA GLU A 219 -29.59 26.34 10.97
C GLU A 219 -28.54 25.27 11.36
N GLU A 220 -28.33 25.03 12.65
CA GLU A 220 -27.45 23.97 13.15
C GLU A 220 -28.01 22.56 12.86
N ASP A 221 -29.32 22.35 13.05
CA ASP A 221 -29.98 21.08 12.73
C ASP A 221 -29.94 20.82 11.22
N PHE A 222 -30.13 21.85 10.41
CA PHE A 222 -29.98 21.79 8.96
C PHE A 222 -28.54 21.41 8.56
N LEU A 223 -27.51 22.07 9.11
CA LEU A 223 -26.11 21.76 8.80
C LEU A 223 -25.73 20.33 9.24
N ARG A 224 -26.28 19.84 10.36
CA ARG A 224 -26.13 18.45 10.80
C ARG A 224 -26.82 17.49 9.84
N GLN A 225 -28.04 17.79 9.40
CA GLN A 225 -28.79 16.95 8.45
C GLN A 225 -28.12 16.89 7.07
N VAL A 226 -27.52 17.99 6.63
CA VAL A 226 -26.78 18.09 5.36
C VAL A 226 -25.42 17.37 5.45
N GLY A 227 -25.00 16.93 6.64
CA GLY A 227 -23.78 16.14 6.84
C GLY A 227 -22.50 16.97 6.83
N VAL A 228 -22.59 18.27 7.12
CA VAL A 228 -21.42 19.18 7.11
C VAL A 228 -20.37 18.74 8.14
N THR A 229 -20.79 18.20 9.28
CA THR A 229 -19.88 17.66 10.31
C THR A 229 -19.02 16.50 9.78
N GLU A 230 -19.62 15.55 9.07
CA GLU A 230 -18.89 14.43 8.47
C GLU A 230 -17.97 14.89 7.34
N MET A 231 -18.44 15.86 6.54
CA MET A 231 -17.65 16.47 5.48
C MET A 231 -16.42 17.20 6.03
N LEU A 232 -16.58 17.97 7.11
CA LEU A 232 -15.48 18.64 7.80
C LEU A 232 -14.54 17.63 8.47
N ARG A 233 -15.06 16.59 9.12
CA ARG A 233 -14.25 15.53 9.71
C ARG A 233 -13.40 14.83 8.66
N ALA A 234 -13.97 14.46 7.52
CA ALA A 234 -13.25 13.86 6.40
C ALA A 234 -12.16 14.79 5.83
N ALA A 235 -12.46 16.09 5.71
CA ALA A 235 -11.48 17.08 5.26
C ALA A 235 -10.31 17.21 6.24
N LEU A 236 -10.60 17.28 7.55
CA LEU A 236 -9.58 17.37 8.60
C LEU A 236 -8.73 16.10 8.68
N LEU A 237 -9.32 14.92 8.54
CA LEU A 237 -8.56 13.66 8.44
C LEU A 237 -7.59 13.69 7.25
N LYS A 238 -8.00 14.22 6.09
CA LYS A 238 -7.11 14.37 4.94
C LYS A 238 -5.99 15.39 5.16
N VAL A 239 -6.22 16.44 5.95
CA VAL A 239 -5.14 17.34 6.40
C VAL A 239 -4.16 16.60 7.33
N LEU A 240 -4.65 15.76 8.24
CA LEU A 240 -3.81 14.98 9.15
C LEU A 240 -2.97 13.91 8.42
N GLU A 241 -3.56 13.26 7.41
CA GLU A 241 -2.89 12.27 6.56
C GLU A 241 -1.84 12.91 5.65
N ALA A 242 -2.22 13.95 4.90
CA ALA A 242 -1.36 14.57 3.89
C ALA A 242 -0.33 15.54 4.46
N ARG A 243 -0.58 16.09 5.66
CA ARG A 243 0.23 17.12 6.33
C ARG A 243 0.72 18.22 5.37
N PRO A 244 -0.21 18.89 4.66
CA PRO A 244 0.14 19.91 3.68
C PRO A 244 0.85 21.10 4.36
N GLU A 245 1.80 21.72 3.66
CA GLU A 245 2.48 22.94 4.12
C GLU A 245 1.49 24.10 4.30
N GLU A 246 0.44 24.16 3.47
CA GLU A 246 -0.63 25.16 3.52
C GLU A 246 -2.02 24.51 3.76
N PRO A 247 -2.39 24.23 5.04
CA PRO A 247 -3.63 23.52 5.36
C PRO A 247 -4.91 24.22 4.89
N ILE A 248 -4.94 25.56 4.89
CA ILE A 248 -6.13 26.33 4.48
C ILE A 248 -6.32 26.27 2.96
N ALA A 249 -5.24 26.46 2.19
CA ALA A 249 -5.28 26.32 0.73
C ALA A 249 -5.64 24.89 0.32
N PHE A 250 -5.09 23.90 1.03
CA PHE A 250 -5.46 22.50 0.86
C PHE A 250 -6.96 22.26 1.10
N LEU A 251 -7.53 22.79 2.19
CA LEU A 251 -8.96 22.64 2.50
C LEU A 251 -9.84 23.33 1.47
N ALA A 252 -9.47 24.53 1.00
CA ALA A 252 -10.20 25.20 -0.07
C ALA A 252 -10.26 24.32 -1.33
N HIS A 253 -9.11 23.79 -1.74
CA HIS A 253 -9.03 22.91 -2.90
C HIS A 253 -9.72 21.55 -2.68
N TYR A 254 -9.72 21.04 -1.44
CA TYR A 254 -10.45 19.83 -1.03
C TYR A 254 -11.96 20.00 -1.26
N PHE A 255 -12.55 21.10 -0.79
CA PHE A 255 -13.98 21.36 -0.93
C PHE A 255 -14.39 21.65 -2.39
N GLU A 256 -13.53 22.32 -3.16
CA GLU A 256 -13.72 22.50 -4.61
C GLU A 256 -13.81 21.15 -5.34
N ASN A 257 -12.93 20.20 -4.99
CA ASN A 257 -12.86 18.89 -5.64
C ASN A 257 -13.85 17.86 -5.09
N MET A 258 -14.33 18.01 -3.85
CA MET A 258 -15.39 17.15 -3.26
C MET A 258 -16.73 17.26 -4.00
N GLY A 259 -16.91 18.32 -4.80
CA GLY A 259 -18.09 18.49 -5.62
C GLY A 259 -19.23 19.22 -4.91
N LEU A 260 -18.93 20.23 -4.09
CA LEU A 260 -19.92 21.26 -3.74
C LEU A 260 -20.26 22.10 -5.00
N ARG A 261 -20.98 21.50 -5.96
CA ARG A 261 -21.92 22.24 -6.78
C ARG A 261 -23.28 22.10 -6.12
N SER A 262 -23.83 23.25 -5.78
CA SER A 262 -25.10 23.47 -5.07
C SER A 262 -26.19 22.46 -5.46
N PRO A 263 -26.84 21.80 -4.49
CA PRO A 263 -28.04 21.03 -4.77
C PRO A 263 -29.16 22.02 -5.11
N ALA A 264 -29.76 21.81 -6.28
CA ALA A 264 -31.16 22.14 -6.52
C ALA A 264 -31.64 23.52 -6.04
N ASN A 265 -31.16 24.61 -6.64
CA ASN A 265 -31.97 25.80 -6.96
C ASN A 265 -31.09 26.87 -7.62
N GLY A 266 -31.33 27.12 -8.91
CA GLY A 266 -30.75 28.27 -9.60
C GLY A 266 -30.42 28.02 -11.07
N GLY A 267 -31.41 28.23 -11.94
CA GLY A 267 -31.19 28.54 -13.34
C GLY A 267 -31.36 27.36 -14.30
N ALA A 268 -32.27 27.53 -15.26
CA ALA A 268 -32.42 26.72 -16.46
C ALA A 268 -31.18 26.85 -17.36
N GLY A 269 -30.05 26.29 -16.93
CA GLY A 269 -28.87 26.05 -17.76
C GLY A 269 -28.78 24.56 -18.03
N GLU A 270 -28.55 24.18 -19.29
CA GLU A 270 -28.37 22.79 -19.72
C GLU A 270 -27.41 22.03 -18.77
N PRO A 271 -27.63 20.71 -18.55
CA PRO A 271 -26.67 19.91 -17.82
C PRO A 271 -25.29 20.07 -18.47
N PRO A 272 -24.20 20.25 -17.70
CA PRO A 272 -22.86 20.35 -18.27
C PRO A 272 -22.63 19.19 -19.24
N GLY A 273 -22.19 19.50 -20.47
CA GLY A 273 -21.97 18.50 -21.51
C GLY A 273 -21.10 17.34 -21.00
N GLN A 274 -21.33 16.13 -21.52
CA GLN A 274 -20.68 14.90 -21.02
C GLN A 274 -19.15 15.00 -20.92
N LEU A 275 -18.52 15.73 -21.85
CA LEU A 275 -17.07 15.98 -21.86
C LEU A 275 -16.61 16.82 -20.66
N LEU A 276 -17.38 17.83 -20.26
CA LEU A 276 -17.05 18.73 -19.15
C LEU A 276 -17.16 17.98 -17.80
N LEU A 277 -18.16 17.11 -17.67
CA LEU A 277 -18.31 16.20 -16.54
C LEU A 277 -17.15 15.19 -16.46
N GLN A 278 -16.71 14.64 -17.60
CA GLN A 278 -15.58 13.72 -17.68
C GLN A 278 -14.27 14.41 -17.27
N GLN A 279 -14.03 15.63 -17.76
CA GLN A 279 -12.84 16.42 -17.40
C GLN A 279 -12.79 16.74 -15.90
N GLN A 280 -13.95 17.04 -15.29
CA GLN A 280 -14.06 17.29 -13.85
C GLN A 280 -13.75 16.03 -13.03
N ARG A 281 -14.26 14.87 -13.45
CA ARG A 281 -13.97 13.57 -12.79
C ARG A 281 -12.50 13.20 -12.91
N LEU A 282 -11.88 13.41 -14.07
CA LEU A 282 -10.45 13.23 -14.26
C LEU A 282 -9.64 14.15 -13.34
N GLY A 283 -10.04 15.42 -13.21
CA GLY A 283 -9.40 16.35 -12.28
C GLY A 283 -9.49 15.89 -10.83
N ARG A 284 -10.68 15.48 -10.38
CA ARG A 284 -10.90 14.98 -9.02
C ARG A 284 -10.12 13.70 -8.73
N ALA A 285 -10.13 12.74 -9.66
CA ALA A 285 -9.37 11.50 -9.53
C ALA A 285 -7.86 11.77 -9.42
N LEU A 286 -7.34 12.64 -10.29
CA LEU A 286 -5.94 13.06 -10.25
C LEU A 286 -5.57 13.72 -8.93
N TRP A 287 -6.44 14.58 -8.40
CA TRP A 287 -6.25 15.21 -7.10
C TRP A 287 -6.18 14.17 -5.97
N HIS A 288 -7.12 13.21 -5.92
CA HIS A 288 -7.07 12.12 -4.92
C HIS A 288 -5.75 11.37 -4.98
N LEU A 289 -5.28 11.02 -6.19
CA LEU A 289 -4.02 10.30 -6.38
C LEU A 289 -2.78 11.04 -5.86
N ARG A 290 -2.84 12.38 -5.76
CA ARG A 290 -1.74 13.23 -5.28
C ARG A 290 -1.77 13.53 -3.79
N LEU A 291 -2.84 13.14 -3.08
CA LEU A 291 -2.98 13.40 -1.65
C LEU A 291 -1.94 12.70 -0.78
N ALA A 292 -1.36 11.60 -1.26
CA ALA A 292 -0.35 10.84 -0.55
C ALA A 292 0.78 10.46 -1.51
N HIS A 293 2.01 10.50 -1.02
CA HIS A 293 3.14 9.97 -1.78
C HIS A 293 2.96 8.47 -2.01
N HIS A 294 3.35 7.96 -3.18
CA HIS A 294 3.13 6.56 -3.54
C HIS A 294 3.90 5.55 -2.67
N SER A 295 4.94 6.01 -1.95
CA SER A 295 5.61 5.21 -0.90
C SER A 295 4.74 4.97 0.34
N GLN A 296 3.73 5.82 0.59
CA GLN A 296 2.76 5.65 1.67
C GLN A 296 1.68 4.64 1.24
N ARG A 297 2.07 3.36 1.17
CA ARG A 297 1.30 2.29 0.52
C ARG A 297 -0.19 2.28 0.89
N THR A 298 -0.55 2.42 2.16
CA THR A 298 -1.95 2.39 2.63
C THR A 298 -2.73 3.62 2.16
N ALA A 299 -2.26 4.82 2.46
CA ALA A 299 -2.93 6.08 2.10
C ALA A 299 -3.06 6.22 0.58
N PHE A 300 -1.98 5.95 -0.16
CA PHE A 300 -1.99 5.95 -1.62
C PHE A 300 -2.97 4.91 -2.17
N ASN A 301 -2.99 3.69 -1.65
CA ASN A 301 -3.89 2.65 -2.14
C ASN A 301 -5.37 2.96 -1.89
N ASN A 302 -5.70 3.60 -0.77
CA ASN A 302 -7.06 4.08 -0.48
C ASN A 302 -7.46 5.18 -1.46
N ASN A 303 -6.57 6.15 -1.67
CA ASN A 303 -6.79 7.25 -2.62
C ASN A 303 -6.96 6.74 -4.07
N VAL A 304 -6.20 5.71 -4.47
CA VAL A 304 -6.36 5.03 -5.77
C VAL A 304 -7.75 4.39 -5.90
N GLY A 305 -8.26 3.76 -4.84
CA GLY A 305 -9.62 3.20 -4.82
C GLY A 305 -10.69 4.28 -5.04
N VAL A 306 -10.61 5.38 -4.29
CA VAL A 306 -11.52 6.53 -4.44
C VAL A 306 -11.44 7.14 -5.84
N ALA A 307 -10.22 7.26 -6.41
CA ALA A 307 -10.02 7.73 -7.77
C ALA A 307 -10.67 6.79 -8.81
N TYR A 308 -10.54 5.48 -8.63
CA TYR A 308 -11.15 4.48 -9.52
C TYR A 308 -12.68 4.55 -9.47
N GLU A 309 -13.28 4.65 -8.29
CA GLU A 309 -14.72 4.82 -8.10
C GLU A 309 -15.23 6.12 -8.72
N CYS A 310 -14.50 7.22 -8.52
CA CYS A 310 -14.80 8.53 -9.10
C CYS A 310 -14.90 8.48 -10.63
N LEU A 311 -14.05 7.68 -11.28
CA LEU A 311 -14.02 7.55 -12.74
C LEU A 311 -15.01 6.51 -13.26
N SER A 312 -15.26 5.47 -12.47
CA SER A 312 -16.19 4.39 -12.78
C SER A 312 -17.66 4.77 -12.57
N ALA A 313 -17.92 5.85 -11.82
CA ALA A 313 -19.26 6.38 -11.60
C ALA A 313 -19.92 6.76 -12.93
N SER A 314 -20.94 6.01 -13.34
CA SER A 314 -21.70 6.32 -14.56
C SER A 314 -22.92 7.21 -14.27
N GLY A 315 -23.35 8.00 -15.26
CA GLY A 315 -24.65 8.68 -15.17
C GLY A 315 -25.81 7.68 -15.14
N ARG A 316 -27.02 8.13 -14.78
CA ARG A 316 -28.24 7.32 -14.53
C ARG A 316 -28.63 6.25 -15.57
N LYS A 317 -27.98 6.21 -16.74
CA LYS A 317 -28.29 5.31 -17.87
C LYS A 317 -27.16 4.35 -18.29
N LYS A 318 -25.92 4.50 -17.77
CA LYS A 318 -24.78 3.65 -18.15
C LYS A 318 -24.37 2.75 -16.98
N LYS A 319 -23.98 1.51 -17.27
CA LYS A 319 -23.45 0.61 -16.24
C LYS A 319 -22.14 1.19 -15.69
N PRO A 320 -21.93 1.20 -14.37
CA PRO A 320 -20.69 1.67 -13.77
C PRO A 320 -19.50 0.85 -14.28
N GLY A 321 -18.35 1.50 -14.41
CA GLY A 321 -17.12 0.89 -14.91
C GLY A 321 -16.20 1.90 -15.59
N LEU A 322 -14.90 1.64 -15.50
CA LEU A 322 -13.86 2.43 -16.13
C LEU A 322 -13.53 1.87 -17.52
N ASP A 323 -13.60 2.73 -18.54
CA ASP A 323 -13.16 2.38 -19.89
C ASP A 323 -11.67 2.72 -20.11
N GLY A 324 -11.03 1.96 -20.99
CA GLY A 324 -9.60 2.11 -21.31
C GLY A 324 -9.26 3.49 -21.86
N ARG A 325 -10.21 4.17 -22.51
CA ARG A 325 -10.03 5.55 -22.97
C ARG A 325 -9.83 6.52 -21.80
N THR A 326 -10.72 6.49 -20.81
CA THR A 326 -10.63 7.37 -19.62
C THR A 326 -9.39 7.03 -18.79
N TYR A 327 -9.07 5.75 -18.65
CA TYR A 327 -7.85 5.29 -17.99
C TYR A 327 -6.58 5.83 -18.69
N SER A 328 -6.48 5.66 -20.01
CA SER A 328 -5.31 6.10 -20.79
C SER A 328 -5.15 7.62 -20.77
N GLU A 329 -6.26 8.37 -20.76
CA GLU A 329 -6.24 9.83 -20.60
C GLU A 329 -5.71 10.25 -19.22
N LEU A 330 -6.11 9.55 -18.16
CA LEU A 330 -5.59 9.82 -16.82
C LEU A 330 -4.08 9.55 -16.73
N LEU A 331 -3.58 8.43 -17.28
CA LEU A 331 -2.16 8.11 -17.31
C LEU A 331 -1.35 9.23 -17.99
N LYS A 332 -1.80 9.68 -19.17
CA LYS A 332 -1.19 10.80 -19.90
C LYS A 332 -1.15 12.06 -19.06
N ARG A 333 -2.25 12.37 -18.36
CA ARG A 333 -2.34 13.57 -17.52
C ARG A 333 -1.43 13.50 -16.29
N ILE A 334 -1.30 12.34 -15.65
CA ILE A 334 -0.35 12.14 -14.56
C ILE A 334 1.07 12.43 -15.04
N CYS A 335 1.48 11.84 -16.16
CA CYS A 335 2.83 11.99 -16.68
C CYS A 335 3.14 13.41 -17.15
N ARG A 336 2.18 14.07 -17.85
CA ARG A 336 2.33 15.45 -18.33
C ARG A 336 2.54 16.43 -17.18
N ASP A 337 1.74 16.32 -16.13
CA ASP A 337 1.83 17.20 -14.97
C ASP A 337 3.07 16.91 -14.10
N GLY A 338 3.74 15.76 -14.30
CA GLY A 338 4.99 15.41 -13.65
C GLY A 338 6.24 15.91 -14.40
N GLU A 339 6.08 16.71 -15.46
CA GLU A 339 7.15 17.34 -16.25
C GLU A 339 8.20 16.36 -16.83
N ALA A 340 7.86 15.07 -16.97
CA ALA A 340 8.73 14.11 -17.61
C ALA A 340 8.70 14.27 -19.15
N PRO A 341 9.84 14.14 -19.86
CA PRO A 341 9.90 14.21 -21.33
C PRO A 341 8.95 13.21 -22.00
N GLU A 342 8.33 13.59 -23.11
CA GLU A 342 7.37 12.73 -23.83
C GLU A 342 8.05 11.47 -24.35
N GLU A 343 9.32 11.58 -24.76
CA GLU A 343 10.19 10.49 -25.25
C GLU A 343 10.40 9.41 -24.18
N VAL A 344 10.43 9.83 -22.90
CA VAL A 344 10.58 8.95 -21.73
C VAL A 344 9.25 8.29 -21.36
N VAL A 345 8.15 9.03 -21.50
CA VAL A 345 6.82 8.60 -21.06
C VAL A 345 6.11 7.71 -22.10
N ALA A 346 6.26 8.01 -23.39
CA ALA A 346 5.55 7.32 -24.47
C ALA A 346 5.78 5.79 -24.48
N PRO A 347 7.02 5.27 -24.28
CA PRO A 347 7.24 3.83 -24.22
C PRO A 347 6.55 3.17 -23.00
N LEU A 348 6.46 3.88 -21.86
CA LEU A 348 5.69 3.37 -20.71
C LEU A 348 4.21 3.29 -21.06
N LEU A 349 3.62 4.38 -21.56
CA LEU A 349 2.20 4.45 -21.88
C LEU A 349 1.81 3.39 -22.91
N HIS A 350 2.64 3.15 -23.92
CA HIS A 350 2.40 2.09 -24.89
C HIS A 350 2.32 0.70 -24.24
N LYS A 351 3.08 0.47 -23.17
CA LYS A 351 3.17 -0.81 -22.45
C LYS A 351 2.00 -1.04 -21.48
N ILE A 352 1.42 0.02 -20.90
CA ILE A 352 0.41 -0.09 -19.83
C ILE A 352 -0.99 0.42 -20.19
N GLN A 353 -1.17 1.03 -21.37
CA GLN A 353 -2.49 1.49 -21.82
C GLN A 353 -3.42 0.32 -22.15
N CYS A 354 -4.72 0.53 -21.95
CA CYS A 354 -5.77 -0.41 -22.36
C CYS A 354 -6.41 0.06 -23.68
N ARG A 355 -7.11 -0.82 -24.39
CA ARG A 355 -7.90 -0.40 -25.57
C ARG A 355 -9.05 0.49 -25.14
N ASP A 356 -9.43 1.47 -25.97
CA ASP A 356 -10.44 2.48 -25.62
C ASP A 356 -11.75 1.93 -25.04
N HIS A 357 -12.21 0.79 -25.56
CA HIS A 357 -13.49 0.15 -25.20
C HIS A 357 -13.34 -0.97 -24.15
N GLU A 358 -12.12 -1.26 -23.72
CA GLU A 358 -11.83 -2.29 -22.73
C GLU A 358 -12.25 -1.83 -21.33
N ALA A 359 -12.83 -2.75 -20.55
CA ALA A 359 -13.10 -2.48 -19.14
C ALA A 359 -11.79 -2.62 -18.37
N VAL A 360 -11.41 -1.59 -17.60
CA VAL A 360 -10.16 -1.60 -16.82
C VAL A 360 -10.44 -2.07 -15.39
N PRO A 361 -9.91 -3.24 -14.96
CA PRO A 361 -10.01 -3.70 -13.58
C PRO A 361 -9.28 -2.79 -12.58
N LEU A 362 -9.67 -2.83 -11.30
CA LEU A 362 -9.06 -2.01 -10.25
C LEU A 362 -7.56 -2.32 -10.04
N ASP A 363 -7.15 -3.59 -10.17
CA ASP A 363 -5.76 -4.02 -10.04
C ASP A 363 -4.90 -3.49 -11.20
N VAL A 364 -5.40 -3.53 -12.43
CA VAL A 364 -4.76 -2.92 -13.60
C VAL A 364 -4.64 -1.41 -13.42
N PHE A 365 -5.73 -0.75 -12.99
CA PHE A 365 -5.72 0.67 -12.68
C PHE A 365 -4.68 1.02 -11.60
N ARG A 366 -4.66 0.28 -10.49
CA ARG A 366 -3.71 0.48 -9.38
C ARG A 366 -2.27 0.31 -9.84
N ALA A 367 -1.98 -0.73 -10.61
CA ALA A 367 -0.66 -0.97 -11.18
C ALA A 367 -0.23 0.18 -12.11
N GLY A 368 -1.13 0.65 -12.97
CA GLY A 368 -0.89 1.79 -13.85
C GLY A 368 -0.57 3.08 -13.08
N MET A 369 -1.39 3.44 -12.09
CA MET A 369 -1.18 4.64 -11.28
C MET A 369 0.17 4.59 -10.57
N LEU A 370 0.46 3.48 -9.87
CA LEU A 370 1.71 3.29 -9.15
C LEU A 370 2.91 3.39 -10.11
N THR A 371 2.84 2.72 -11.27
CA THR A 371 3.94 2.70 -12.24
C THR A 371 4.24 4.10 -12.78
N CYS A 372 3.22 4.91 -13.08
CA CYS A 372 3.41 6.29 -13.51
C CYS A 372 4.09 7.14 -12.44
N PHE A 373 3.62 7.11 -11.19
CA PHE A 373 4.22 7.91 -10.12
C PHE A 373 5.65 7.48 -9.78
N VAL A 374 5.92 6.17 -9.78
CA VAL A 374 7.27 5.65 -9.55
C VAL A 374 8.21 6.03 -10.71
N LEU A 375 7.75 5.98 -11.97
CA LEU A 375 8.55 6.45 -13.11
C LEU A 375 8.90 7.93 -12.95
N LEU A 376 7.92 8.78 -12.59
CA LEU A 376 8.15 10.22 -12.42
C LEU A 376 9.20 10.50 -11.35
N GLU A 377 9.12 9.84 -10.18
CA GLU A 377 10.15 9.98 -9.15
C GLU A 377 11.50 9.43 -9.60
N PHE A 378 11.52 8.29 -10.29
CA PHE A 378 12.75 7.70 -10.82
C PHE A 378 13.44 8.63 -11.82
N VAL A 379 12.70 9.21 -12.76
CA VAL A 379 13.22 10.17 -13.75
C VAL A 379 13.71 11.46 -13.07
N ALA A 380 12.99 11.95 -12.06
CA ALA A 380 13.44 13.12 -11.28
C ALA A 380 14.76 12.83 -10.55
N ARG A 381 14.89 11.67 -9.92
CA ARG A 381 16.13 11.23 -9.24
C ARG A 381 17.28 11.02 -10.23
N ALA A 382 17.02 10.41 -11.39
CA ALA A 382 18.00 10.26 -12.46
C ALA A 382 18.46 11.63 -12.99
N GLY A 383 17.53 12.59 -13.12
CA GLY A 383 17.83 13.97 -13.52
C GLY A 383 18.72 14.69 -12.49
N ALA A 384 18.42 14.55 -11.20
CA ALA A 384 19.25 15.09 -10.13
C ALA A 384 20.65 14.45 -10.13
N LEU A 385 20.75 13.15 -10.43
CA LEU A 385 22.04 12.48 -10.56
C LEU A 385 22.84 13.01 -11.76
N TYR A 386 22.19 13.21 -12.91
CA TYR A 386 22.83 13.77 -14.10
C TYR A 386 23.40 15.18 -13.85
N GLN A 387 22.67 16.03 -13.10
CA GLN A 387 23.15 17.37 -12.71
C GLN A 387 24.48 17.33 -11.94
N LEU A 388 24.78 16.23 -11.25
CA LEU A 388 26.07 16.05 -10.57
C LEU A 388 27.20 15.61 -11.51
N LEU A 389 26.86 15.06 -12.68
CA LEU A 389 27.81 14.59 -13.71
C LEU A 389 28.10 15.67 -14.77
N GLU A 390 27.22 16.65 -14.88
CA GLU A 390 27.24 17.70 -15.87
C GLU A 390 28.45 18.63 -15.69
N ASP A 391 29.17 18.90 -16.80
CA ASP A 391 30.17 19.96 -16.81
C ASP A 391 29.46 21.32 -16.76
N PRO A 392 29.73 22.16 -15.75
CA PRO A 392 29.00 23.42 -15.54
C PRO A 392 29.21 24.44 -16.68
N THR A 393 30.22 24.25 -17.53
CA THR A 393 30.50 25.15 -18.66
C THR A 393 29.87 24.69 -19.97
N LEU A 394 29.71 23.38 -20.16
CA LEU A 394 29.24 22.79 -21.41
C LEU A 394 27.81 22.26 -21.34
N ALA A 395 27.20 22.21 -20.14
CA ALA A 395 25.87 21.67 -19.89
C ALA A 395 25.69 20.24 -20.44
N VAL A 396 26.77 19.46 -20.40
CA VAL A 396 26.82 18.06 -20.85
C VAL A 396 27.75 17.26 -19.94
N ALA A 397 27.48 15.96 -19.81
CA ALA A 397 28.34 15.04 -19.08
C ALA A 397 29.28 14.28 -20.03
N ASP A 398 30.43 13.81 -19.52
CA ASP A 398 31.26 12.86 -20.26
C ASP A 398 30.48 11.54 -20.46
N ARG A 399 30.29 11.10 -21.72
CA ARG A 399 29.51 9.90 -22.04
C ARG A 399 30.01 8.65 -21.30
N ARG A 400 31.31 8.53 -21.01
CA ARG A 400 31.85 7.36 -20.28
C ARG A 400 31.35 7.33 -18.85
N VAL A 401 31.35 8.48 -18.19
CA VAL A 401 30.88 8.63 -16.81
C VAL A 401 29.37 8.41 -16.75
N GLY A 402 28.61 9.04 -17.64
CA GLY A 402 27.17 8.82 -17.75
C GLY A 402 26.82 7.35 -18.02
N GLN A 403 27.55 6.68 -18.92
CA GLN A 403 27.33 5.26 -19.20
C GLN A 403 27.68 4.37 -18.01
N ALA A 404 28.77 4.63 -17.29
CA ALA A 404 29.12 3.84 -16.09
C ALA A 404 28.06 3.95 -14.99
N VAL A 405 27.44 5.11 -14.83
CA VAL A 405 26.31 5.31 -13.93
C VAL A 405 25.09 4.49 -14.39
N LEU A 406 24.75 4.53 -15.68
CA LEU A 406 23.66 3.72 -16.26
C LEU A 406 23.89 2.22 -16.11
N ASP A 407 25.12 1.74 -16.35
CA ASP A 407 25.49 0.34 -16.19
C ASP A 407 25.38 -0.11 -14.72
N THR A 408 25.72 0.78 -13.78
CA THR A 408 25.58 0.54 -12.34
C THR A 408 24.10 0.46 -11.94
N LEU A 409 23.27 1.36 -12.47
CA LEU A 409 21.80 1.34 -12.32
C LEU A 409 21.20 0.04 -12.86
N GLU A 410 21.60 -0.37 -14.07
CA GLU A 410 21.14 -1.62 -14.69
C GLU A 410 21.53 -2.83 -13.84
N GLY A 411 22.78 -2.91 -13.39
CA GLY A 411 23.25 -4.00 -12.53
C GLY A 411 22.51 -4.07 -11.19
N ALA A 412 22.17 -2.93 -10.59
CA ALA A 412 21.36 -2.87 -9.38
C ALA A 412 19.92 -3.36 -9.61
N LEU A 413 19.31 -2.98 -10.74
CA LEU A 413 17.97 -3.43 -11.13
C LEU A 413 17.92 -4.93 -11.48
N GLN A 414 18.98 -5.49 -12.05
CA GLN A 414 19.09 -6.93 -12.35
C GLN A 414 19.30 -7.78 -11.08
N ALA A 415 20.03 -7.26 -10.08
CA ALA A 415 20.17 -7.94 -8.78
C ALA A 415 18.80 -8.16 -8.08
N SER A 416 17.79 -7.37 -8.46
CA SER A 416 16.42 -7.48 -7.95
C SER A 416 15.56 -8.56 -8.64
N ASP A 417 16.05 -9.27 -9.68
CA ASP A 417 15.26 -10.25 -10.45
C ASP A 417 15.00 -11.58 -9.70
N GLY A 418 15.66 -11.81 -8.57
CA GLY A 418 15.41 -12.94 -7.68
C GLY A 418 14.23 -12.70 -6.74
N ALA A 419 13.08 -13.29 -7.06
CA ALA A 419 11.85 -13.40 -6.26
C ALA A 419 11.81 -12.65 -4.92
N ALA A 420 11.40 -11.36 -4.91
CA ALA A 420 10.93 -10.59 -3.75
C ALA A 420 11.63 -10.86 -2.39
N VAL A 421 12.94 -11.15 -2.38
CA VAL A 421 13.69 -11.35 -1.14
C VAL A 421 14.13 -9.98 -0.68
N PRO A 422 13.83 -9.54 0.55
CA PRO A 422 14.26 -8.22 1.05
C PRO A 422 15.77 -7.94 0.89
N ALA A 423 16.60 -9.01 0.81
CA ALA A 423 18.02 -8.92 0.54
C ALA A 423 18.38 -8.33 -0.83
N CYS A 424 17.56 -8.50 -1.86
CA CYS A 424 17.86 -7.98 -3.20
C CYS A 424 17.81 -6.44 -3.23
N PHE A 425 16.97 -5.81 -2.41
CA PHE A 425 16.94 -4.36 -2.25
C PHE A 425 18.18 -3.83 -1.53
N LEU A 426 18.70 -4.58 -0.55
CA LEU A 426 19.95 -4.22 0.13
C LEU A 426 21.16 -4.36 -0.81
N GLU A 427 21.16 -5.39 -1.66
CA GLU A 427 22.19 -5.56 -2.68
C GLU A 427 22.12 -4.48 -3.77
N ALA A 428 20.93 -4.16 -4.27
CA ALA A 428 20.74 -3.04 -5.18
C ALA A 428 21.19 -1.72 -4.54
N GLY A 429 20.85 -1.50 -3.27
CA GLY A 429 21.26 -0.32 -2.51
C GLY A 429 22.77 -0.22 -2.30
N SER A 430 23.46 -1.33 -2.02
CA SER A 430 24.92 -1.33 -1.86
C SER A 430 25.66 -1.05 -3.18
N ARG A 431 25.11 -1.52 -4.30
CA ARG A 431 25.62 -1.23 -5.66
C ARG A 431 25.44 0.24 -6.04
N LEU A 432 24.32 0.84 -5.64
CA LEU A 432 24.02 2.27 -5.84
C LEU A 432 24.64 3.18 -4.77
N GLY A 433 25.39 2.61 -3.81
CA GLY A 433 26.08 3.37 -2.78
C GLY A 433 27.14 4.31 -3.35
N PRO A 434 27.47 5.41 -2.64
CA PRO A 434 28.37 6.44 -3.13
C PRO A 434 29.76 5.89 -3.48
N ASP A 435 30.30 4.97 -2.68
CA ASP A 435 31.63 4.38 -2.92
C ASP A 435 31.65 3.51 -4.19
N SER A 436 30.61 2.69 -4.38
CA SER A 436 30.46 1.83 -5.57
C SER A 436 30.34 2.67 -6.84
N LEU A 437 29.53 3.74 -6.79
CA LEU A 437 29.32 4.65 -7.90
C LEU A 437 30.59 5.46 -8.23
N ALA A 438 31.27 5.98 -7.22
CA ALA A 438 32.54 6.70 -7.39
C ALA A 438 33.61 5.82 -8.03
N LEU A 439 33.75 4.56 -7.57
CA LEU A 439 34.68 3.60 -8.16
C LEU A 439 34.34 3.28 -9.63
N ALA A 440 33.04 3.17 -9.98
CA ALA A 440 32.62 2.95 -11.36
C ALA A 440 32.95 4.14 -12.25
N MET A 441 32.72 5.36 -11.76
CA MET A 441 33.04 6.61 -12.47
C MET A 441 34.55 6.80 -12.67
N ASP A 442 35.36 6.57 -11.63
CA ASP A 442 36.82 6.67 -11.71
C ASP A 442 37.40 5.69 -12.75
N ARG A 443 36.91 4.44 -12.76
CA ARG A 443 37.31 3.44 -13.76
C ARG A 443 36.96 3.89 -15.17
N ALA A 444 35.81 4.52 -15.36
CA ALA A 444 35.37 5.04 -16.66
C ALA A 444 36.23 6.21 -17.15
N LEU A 445 36.68 7.08 -16.24
CA LEU A 445 37.58 8.20 -16.55
C LEU A 445 38.98 7.74 -16.94
N VAL A 446 39.51 6.71 -16.26
CA VAL A 446 40.84 6.14 -16.52
C VAL A 446 40.90 5.40 -17.86
N ALA A 447 39.76 4.93 -18.38
CA ALA A 447 39.69 4.32 -19.70
C ALA A 447 40.02 5.36 -20.78
N ARG A 448 41.25 5.33 -21.32
CA ARG A 448 41.80 6.23 -22.35
C ARG A 448 41.14 6.04 -23.73
N ARG A 449 39.83 6.26 -23.81
CA ARG A 449 39.05 6.26 -25.04
C ARG A 449 38.52 7.67 -25.29
N PRO A 450 38.50 8.14 -26.55
CA PRO A 450 37.82 9.39 -26.88
C PRO A 450 36.36 9.28 -26.46
N SER A 451 35.88 10.26 -25.68
CA SER A 451 34.48 10.38 -25.28
C SER A 451 33.81 11.50 -26.07
N SER A 452 32.55 11.27 -26.43
CA SER A 452 31.65 12.36 -26.83
C SER A 452 30.89 12.86 -25.60
N PRO A 453 30.30 14.06 -25.65
CA PRO A 453 29.32 14.45 -24.64
C PRO A 453 28.08 13.56 -24.69
N MET A 454 27.40 13.42 -23.55
CA MET A 454 26.05 12.84 -23.41
C MET A 454 25.16 13.94 -22.84
N THR A 455 24.01 14.21 -23.48
CA THR A 455 23.05 15.22 -23.00
C THR A 455 22.16 14.68 -21.89
N ARG A 456 21.46 15.59 -21.21
CA ARG A 456 20.51 15.24 -20.15
C ARG A 456 19.38 14.36 -20.67
N GLU A 457 18.85 14.70 -21.84
CA GLU A 457 17.74 13.98 -22.50
C GLU A 457 18.17 12.55 -22.83
N GLU A 458 19.35 12.38 -23.44
CA GLU A 458 19.89 11.06 -23.77
C GLU A 458 20.05 10.18 -22.52
N PHE A 459 20.57 10.75 -21.43
CA PHE A 459 20.75 10.03 -20.17
C PHE A 459 19.40 9.60 -19.57
N LEU A 460 18.43 10.51 -19.54
CA LEU A 460 17.09 10.23 -19.00
C LEU A 460 16.33 9.19 -19.81
N GLU A 461 16.41 9.23 -21.15
CA GLU A 461 15.84 8.22 -22.03
C GLU A 461 16.42 6.83 -21.73
N LYS A 462 17.75 6.73 -21.62
CA LYS A 462 18.42 5.47 -21.28
C LYS A 462 18.05 4.97 -19.88
N ALA A 463 18.04 5.84 -18.88
CA ALA A 463 17.66 5.49 -17.52
C ALA A 463 16.21 4.99 -17.45
N ALA A 464 15.28 5.72 -18.09
CA ALA A 464 13.88 5.33 -18.15
C ALA A 464 13.67 4.00 -18.87
N ALA A 465 14.43 3.72 -19.94
CA ALA A 465 14.38 2.43 -20.63
C ALA A 465 14.71 1.26 -19.69
N LEU A 466 15.67 1.41 -18.77
CA LEU A 466 15.99 0.40 -17.75
C LEU A 466 14.81 0.13 -16.82
N PHE A 467 14.11 1.19 -16.38
CA PHE A 467 12.90 1.06 -15.57
C PHE A 467 11.77 0.37 -16.34
N ILE A 468 11.48 0.86 -17.56
CA ILE A 468 10.38 0.37 -18.40
C ILE A 468 10.59 -1.08 -18.79
N ALA A 469 11.84 -1.55 -18.94
CA ALA A 469 12.15 -2.95 -19.18
C ALA A 469 11.58 -3.88 -18.08
N LYS A 470 11.53 -3.41 -16.81
CA LYS A 470 11.00 -4.17 -15.67
C LYS A 470 9.48 -4.13 -15.53
N VAL A 471 8.81 -3.17 -16.17
CA VAL A 471 7.34 -3.05 -16.12
C VAL A 471 6.71 -4.20 -16.90
N LYS A 472 5.69 -4.87 -16.37
CA LYS A 472 4.94 -5.88 -17.13
C LYS A 472 3.93 -5.20 -18.06
N PRO A 473 3.81 -5.65 -19.33
CA PRO A 473 2.78 -5.12 -20.21
C PRO A 473 1.39 -5.48 -19.69
N VAL A 474 0.43 -4.58 -19.94
CA VAL A 474 -0.99 -4.86 -19.74
C VAL A 474 -1.49 -5.55 -21.00
N GLY A 475 -1.78 -6.84 -20.92
CA GLY A 475 -2.20 -7.68 -22.04
C GLY A 475 -2.74 -9.03 -21.60
#